data_AF-A0A140L980-F1
#
_entry.id   AF-A0A140L980-F1
#
_cell.length_a   1.000
_cell.length_b   1.000
_cell.length_c   1.000
_cell.angle_alpha   90.00
_cell.angle_beta   90.00
_cell.angle_gamma   90.00
#
_symmetry.space_group_name_H-M   'P 1'
#
loop_
_entity.id
_entity.type
_entity.pdbx_description
1 polymer ?
#
loop_
_entity_poly.entity_id
_entity_poly.type
_entity_poly.pdbx_seq_one_letter_code
_entity_poly.pdbx_strand_id
1 'polypeptide(L)'
;MKKIKKVFSLLLVVIMAITSTSTAFAISDSSENEPLSEHDQLQADIAVIESVGLDNLQEFYNQNKDWIEDVNNRLEAYLANIPVDQRDAVLKELRDGEFSARAASDYFTSYTYHYRSGWWTYSMTPKLSTRLLRPYAQAGWDELAAIYSGIRNDNGSLSNQYWCHFDLFVEADWDIEEGRPLVSYADTLLALCNPGGGGD
;
A
#
# COMPACT_ATOMS: atom_id res chain seq x y z
N MET A 1 -17.57 -39.44 -8.90
CA MET A 1 -16.50 -38.45 -8.61
C MET A 1 -16.84 -37.72 -7.32
N LYS A 2 -15.92 -37.71 -6.35
CA LYS A 2 -16.13 -37.17 -4.99
C LYS A 2 -16.30 -35.65 -5.02
N LYS A 3 -17.30 -35.17 -4.27
CA LYS A 3 -17.56 -33.76 -3.94
C LYS A 3 -16.44 -33.22 -3.06
N ILE A 4 -15.91 -32.04 -3.37
CA ILE A 4 -15.15 -31.22 -2.42
C ILE A 4 -15.94 -29.92 -2.24
N LYS A 5 -16.61 -29.83 -1.10
CA LYS A 5 -17.21 -28.58 -0.61
C LYS A 5 -16.05 -27.70 -0.15
N LYS A 6 -15.79 -26.59 -0.84
CA LYS A 6 -14.91 -25.54 -0.33
C LYS A 6 -15.64 -24.84 0.82
N VAL A 7 -15.10 -24.98 2.02
CA VAL A 7 -15.52 -24.23 3.20
C VAL A 7 -14.87 -22.85 3.07
N PHE A 8 -15.67 -21.83 2.78
CA PHE A 8 -15.23 -20.44 2.84
C PHE A 8 -15.14 -20.04 4.31
N SER A 9 -13.93 -19.71 4.77
CA SER A 9 -13.72 -19.14 6.09
C SER A 9 -13.99 -17.64 5.99
N LEU A 10 -15.20 -17.21 6.38
CA LEU A 10 -15.49 -15.80 6.63
C LEU A 10 -14.63 -15.35 7.82
N LEU A 11 -13.64 -14.49 7.58
CA LEU A 11 -13.03 -13.71 8.65
C LEU A 11 -13.74 -12.34 8.67
N LEU A 12 -14.73 -12.23 9.54
CA LEU A 12 -15.42 -10.98 9.80
C LEU A 12 -14.58 -10.23 10.83
N VAL A 13 -13.94 -9.13 10.42
CA VAL A 13 -13.22 -8.24 11.35
C VAL A 13 -14.28 -7.52 12.20
N VAL A 14 -14.46 -7.98 13.43
CA VAL A 14 -15.36 -7.34 14.40
C VAL A 14 -14.59 -6.20 15.06
N ILE A 15 -14.85 -4.97 14.61
CA ILE A 15 -14.36 -3.75 15.28
C ILE A 15 -15.22 -3.55 16.54
N MET A 16 -14.63 -3.81 17.71
CA MET A 16 -15.27 -3.60 19.00
C MET A 16 -15.18 -2.11 19.39
N ALA A 17 -16.13 -1.30 18.91
CA ALA A 17 -16.30 0.08 19.37
C ALA A 17 -16.97 0.07 20.75
N ILE A 18 -16.19 0.21 21.82
CA ILE A 18 -16.70 0.33 23.19
C ILE A 18 -17.15 1.78 23.42
N THR A 19 -18.46 2.02 23.30
CA THR A 19 -19.10 3.21 23.86
C THR A 19 -19.41 2.96 25.34
N SER A 20 -18.73 3.65 26.27
CA SER A 20 -19.03 3.56 27.71
C SER A 20 -19.67 4.85 28.22
N THR A 21 -20.97 4.78 28.47
CA THR A 21 -21.71 5.67 29.37
C THR A 21 -21.28 5.44 30.82
N SER A 22 -21.27 6.52 31.60
CA SER A 22 -20.79 6.65 32.98
C SER A 22 -21.53 5.78 34.01
N THR A 23 -20.80 5.23 35.00
CA THR A 23 -21.15 5.29 36.44
C THR A 23 -19.96 4.82 37.29
N ALA A 24 -19.61 5.61 38.31
CA ALA A 24 -18.55 5.35 39.27
C ALA A 24 -18.93 4.23 40.28
N PHE A 25 -18.02 3.29 40.55
CA PHE A 25 -17.77 2.70 41.87
C PHE A 25 -16.37 2.08 41.89
N ALA A 26 -15.61 2.36 42.95
CA ALA A 26 -14.24 1.89 43.15
C ALA A 26 -14.22 0.47 43.77
N ILE A 27 -13.31 -0.37 43.26
CA ILE A 27 -12.36 -1.26 43.97
C ILE A 27 -12.10 -2.54 43.14
N SER A 28 -10.81 -2.81 42.97
CA SER A 28 -10.11 -4.06 42.62
C SER A 28 -9.95 -4.45 41.14
N ASP A 29 -8.68 -4.78 40.85
CA ASP A 29 -8.12 -5.42 39.66
C ASP A 29 -7.69 -4.52 38.50
N SER A 30 -6.57 -3.81 38.68
CA SER A 30 -5.87 -3.10 37.61
C SER A 30 -5.08 -4.08 36.72
N SER A 31 -5.80 -4.90 35.98
CA SER A 31 -5.38 -5.43 34.69
C SER A 31 -6.30 -4.83 33.63
N GLU A 32 -6.48 -3.50 33.69
CA GLU A 32 -7.11 -2.77 32.60
C GLU A 32 -6.11 -2.77 31.45
N ASN A 33 -6.50 -3.36 30.33
CA ASN A 33 -5.74 -3.32 29.09
C ASN A 33 -5.50 -1.85 28.73
N GLU A 34 -4.29 -1.34 28.98
CA GLU A 34 -3.83 -0.07 28.46
C GLU A 34 -4.15 -0.04 26.95
N PRO A 35 -4.75 1.05 26.43
CA PRO A 35 -4.99 1.16 24.99
C PRO A 35 -3.66 1.01 24.26
N LEU A 36 -3.64 0.17 23.22
CA LEU A 36 -2.44 -0.03 22.40
C LEU A 36 -1.90 1.33 21.94
N SER A 37 -0.57 1.47 21.95
CA SER A 37 0.04 2.67 21.37
C SER A 37 -0.30 2.75 19.89
N GLU A 38 -0.31 3.97 19.33
CA GLU A 38 -0.60 4.16 17.90
C GLU A 38 0.35 3.35 17.01
N HIS A 39 1.62 3.24 17.43
CA HIS A 39 2.61 2.41 16.77
C HIS A 39 2.20 0.93 16.74
N ASP A 40 1.83 0.37 17.89
CA ASP A 40 1.48 -1.06 17.99
C ASP A 40 0.19 -1.38 17.21
N GLN A 41 -0.76 -0.45 17.21
CA GLN A 41 -2.00 -0.60 16.46
C GLN A 41 -1.73 -0.54 14.95
N LEU A 42 -0.92 0.41 14.47
CA LEU A 42 -0.53 0.48 13.05
C LEU A 42 0.23 -0.78 12.62
N GLN A 43 1.15 -1.27 13.45
CA GLN A 43 1.88 -2.51 13.18
C GLN A 43 0.93 -3.71 13.06
N ALA A 44 -0.06 -3.82 13.96
CA ALA A 44 -1.07 -4.87 13.90
C ALA A 44 -1.95 -4.76 12.64
N ASP A 45 -2.40 -3.55 12.29
CA ASP A 45 -3.25 -3.29 11.12
C ASP A 45 -2.49 -3.60 9.80
N ILE A 46 -1.22 -3.20 9.72
CA ILE A 46 -0.34 -3.50 8.58
C ILE A 46 -0.09 -5.01 8.47
N ALA A 47 0.11 -5.71 9.59
CA ALA A 47 0.26 -7.16 9.59
C ALA A 47 -1.00 -7.88 9.08
N VAL A 48 -2.20 -7.35 9.34
CA VAL A 48 -3.45 -7.86 8.75
C VAL A 48 -3.41 -7.70 7.23
N ILE A 49 -3.04 -6.52 6.71
CA ILE A 49 -2.89 -6.28 5.27
C ILE A 49 -1.89 -7.26 4.64
N GLU A 50 -0.72 -7.43 5.24
CA GLU A 50 0.35 -8.31 4.74
C GLU A 50 -0.02 -9.80 4.79
N SER A 51 -1.03 -10.18 5.57
CA SER A 51 -1.50 -11.57 5.64
C SER A 51 -2.45 -11.97 4.51
N VAL A 52 -2.93 -11.01 3.72
CA VAL A 52 -3.91 -11.25 2.66
C VAL A 52 -3.25 -11.88 1.43
N GLY A 53 -3.71 -13.05 1.01
CA GLY A 53 -3.25 -13.63 -0.26
C GLY A 53 -3.71 -12.79 -1.47
N LEU A 54 -2.84 -12.60 -2.46
CA LEU A 54 -3.12 -11.80 -3.66
C LEU A 54 -4.45 -12.16 -4.34
N ASP A 55 -4.80 -13.46 -4.41
CA ASP A 55 -6.05 -13.94 -5.01
C ASP A 55 -7.34 -13.45 -4.31
N ASN A 56 -7.23 -12.90 -3.09
CA ASN A 56 -8.36 -12.37 -2.31
C ASN A 56 -8.24 -10.87 -2.06
N LEU A 57 -7.22 -10.20 -2.60
CA LEU A 57 -6.89 -8.82 -2.23
C LEU A 57 -7.96 -7.82 -2.67
N GLN A 58 -8.55 -8.00 -3.85
CA GLN A 58 -9.62 -7.14 -4.36
C GLN A 58 -10.90 -7.29 -3.55
N GLU A 59 -11.26 -8.52 -3.17
CA GLU A 59 -12.41 -8.76 -2.29
C GLU A 59 -12.16 -8.15 -0.90
N PHE A 60 -10.97 -8.38 -0.34
CA PHE A 60 -10.56 -7.78 0.93
C PHE A 60 -10.62 -6.25 0.88
N TYR A 61 -10.06 -5.62 -0.15
CA TYR A 61 -10.09 -4.17 -0.33
C TYR A 61 -11.53 -3.64 -0.38
N ASN A 62 -12.39 -4.27 -1.18
CA ASN A 62 -13.77 -3.83 -1.33
C ASN A 62 -14.58 -3.96 -0.02
N GLN A 63 -14.30 -4.99 0.80
CA GLN A 63 -14.98 -5.21 2.08
C GLN A 63 -14.45 -4.30 3.20
N ASN A 64 -13.19 -3.85 3.11
CA ASN A 64 -12.51 -3.14 4.19
C ASN A 64 -12.05 -1.73 3.77
N LYS A 65 -12.61 -1.16 2.70
CA LYS A 65 -12.15 0.12 2.12
C LYS A 65 -12.04 1.24 3.15
N ASP A 66 -13.08 1.45 3.96
CA ASP A 66 -13.12 2.51 4.97
C ASP A 66 -12.07 2.28 6.08
N TRP A 67 -11.83 1.02 6.46
CA TRP A 67 -10.78 0.67 7.41
C TRP A 67 -9.38 0.88 6.82
N ILE A 68 -9.16 0.51 5.56
CA ILE A 68 -7.88 0.77 4.87
C ILE A 68 -7.62 2.28 4.78
N GLU A 69 -8.66 3.07 4.48
CA GLU A 69 -8.57 4.53 4.46
C GLU A 69 -8.23 5.10 5.85
N ASP A 70 -8.85 4.59 6.92
CA ASP A 70 -8.49 4.94 8.30
C ASP A 70 -7.03 4.62 8.63
N VAL A 71 -6.57 3.40 8.32
CA VAL A 71 -5.17 2.99 8.50
C VAL A 71 -4.22 3.91 7.74
N ASN A 72 -4.58 4.28 6.50
CA ASN A 72 -3.78 5.19 5.69
C ASN A 72 -3.69 6.60 6.32
N ASN A 73 -4.81 7.16 6.77
CA ASN A 73 -4.86 8.47 7.42
C ASN A 73 -4.07 8.49 8.73
N ARG A 74 -4.19 7.43 9.53
CA ARG A 74 -3.45 7.26 10.79
C ARG A 74 -1.95 7.12 10.55
N LEU A 75 -1.55 6.34 9.54
CA LEU A 75 -0.15 6.20 9.16
C LEU A 75 0.45 7.53 8.69
N GLU A 76 -0.27 8.31 7.88
CA GLU A 76 0.16 9.65 7.46
C GLU A 76 0.31 10.60 8.66
N ALA A 77 -0.64 10.61 9.58
CA ALA A 77 -0.58 11.41 10.81
C ALA A 77 0.59 11.00 11.72
N TYR A 78 0.86 9.69 11.83
CA TYR A 78 1.98 9.15 12.58
C TYR A 78 3.32 9.61 11.97
N LEU A 79 3.47 9.49 10.66
CA LEU A 79 4.68 9.90 9.92
C LEU A 79 4.89 11.41 9.86
N ALA A 80 3.83 12.23 10.01
CA ALA A 80 3.94 13.68 10.00
C ALA A 80 4.89 14.22 11.08
N ASN A 81 4.99 13.54 12.22
CA ASN A 81 5.87 13.90 13.33
C ASN A 81 7.28 13.29 13.23
N ILE A 82 7.52 12.46 12.21
CA ILE A 82 8.78 11.78 11.98
C ILE A 82 9.59 12.57 10.93
N PRO A 83 10.88 12.85 11.18
CA PRO A 83 11.77 13.45 10.19
C PRO A 83 11.73 12.69 8.86
N VAL A 84 11.68 13.41 7.73
CA VAL A 84 11.52 12.81 6.39
C VAL A 84 12.57 11.74 6.11
N ASP A 85 13.81 11.94 6.57
CA ASP A 85 14.92 11.01 6.42
C ASP A 85 14.79 9.73 7.26
N GLN A 86 13.88 9.69 8.24
CA GLN A 86 13.60 8.54 9.12
C GLN A 86 12.31 7.79 8.75
N ARG A 87 11.41 8.39 7.96
CA ARG A 87 10.08 7.81 7.66
C ARG A 87 10.14 6.41 7.06
N ASP A 88 11.06 6.17 6.12
CA ASP A 88 11.20 4.85 5.48
C ASP A 88 11.61 3.76 6.46
N ALA A 89 12.51 4.09 7.39
CA ALA A 89 12.97 3.13 8.38
C ALA A 89 11.84 2.79 9.38
N VAL A 90 10.99 3.77 9.70
CA VAL A 90 9.79 3.55 10.51
C VAL A 90 8.72 2.76 9.76
N LEU A 91 8.50 3.03 8.46
CA LEU A 91 7.61 2.21 7.62
C LEU A 91 8.06 0.75 7.59
N LYS A 92 9.38 0.51 7.51
CA LYS A 92 9.93 -0.83 7.56
C LYS A 92 9.75 -1.49 8.92
N GLU A 93 10.01 -0.77 10.00
CA GLU A 93 9.78 -1.24 11.37
C GLU A 93 8.30 -1.62 11.59
N LEU A 94 7.37 -0.77 11.15
CA LEU A 94 5.93 -1.03 11.28
C LEU A 94 5.48 -2.29 10.55
N ARG A 95 6.10 -2.64 9.41
CA ARG A 95 5.73 -3.84 8.64
C ARG A 95 6.49 -5.09 9.10
N ASP A 96 7.80 -4.97 9.23
CA ASP A 96 8.73 -6.10 9.32
C ASP A 96 9.28 -6.27 10.75
N GLY A 97 9.08 -5.30 11.64
CA GLY A 97 9.68 -5.26 12.99
C GLY A 97 11.19 -5.00 12.97
N GLU A 98 11.74 -4.62 11.81
CA GLU A 98 13.18 -4.45 11.60
C GLU A 98 13.53 -3.03 11.13
N PHE A 99 14.53 -2.44 11.78
CA PHE A 99 15.13 -1.18 11.35
C PHE A 99 16.38 -1.48 10.50
N SER A 100 16.32 -1.25 9.19
CA SER A 100 17.49 -1.45 8.31
C SER A 100 17.54 -0.48 7.12
N ALA A 101 18.67 -0.53 6.41
CA ALA A 101 18.95 0.35 5.28
C ALA A 101 17.96 0.16 4.11
N ARG A 102 17.75 1.25 3.38
CA ARG A 102 16.74 1.41 2.32
C ARG A 102 17.03 0.55 1.10
N ALA A 103 16.00 -0.03 0.51
CA ALA A 103 16.05 -0.59 -0.84
C ALA A 103 14.66 -0.67 -1.48
N ALA A 104 14.58 -0.57 -2.81
CA ALA A 104 13.34 -0.82 -3.55
C ALA A 104 12.73 -2.22 -3.27
N SER A 105 13.53 -3.22 -2.91
CA SER A 105 13.05 -4.55 -2.50
C SER A 105 12.21 -4.52 -1.22
N ASP A 106 12.29 -3.45 -0.44
CA ASP A 106 11.43 -3.27 0.72
C ASP A 106 9.99 -2.95 0.30
N TYR A 107 9.76 -2.39 -0.89
CA TYR A 107 8.41 -2.01 -1.36
C TYR A 107 7.88 -2.90 -2.48
N PHE A 108 8.78 -3.54 -3.23
CA PHE A 108 8.45 -4.40 -4.36
C PHE A 108 9.09 -5.78 -4.19
N THR A 109 8.31 -6.83 -4.41
CA THR A 109 8.81 -8.22 -4.49
C THR A 109 9.72 -8.40 -5.71
N SER A 110 9.41 -7.72 -6.81
CA SER A 110 10.29 -7.61 -7.97
C SER A 110 10.14 -6.25 -8.63
N TYR A 111 11.22 -5.76 -9.23
CA TYR A 111 11.22 -4.58 -10.08
C TYR A 111 12.28 -4.77 -11.18
N THR A 112 11.94 -4.41 -12.41
CA THR A 112 12.82 -4.59 -13.57
C THR A 112 12.61 -3.52 -14.61
N TYR A 113 13.69 -3.11 -15.27
CA TYR A 113 13.67 -2.17 -16.38
C TYR A 113 14.05 -2.90 -17.67
N HIS A 114 13.13 -2.97 -18.63
CA HIS A 114 13.31 -3.74 -19.86
C HIS A 114 12.48 -3.19 -21.02
N TYR A 115 12.75 -3.66 -22.23
CA TYR A 115 12.01 -3.25 -23.41
C TYR A 115 10.89 -4.25 -23.72
N ARG A 116 9.64 -3.77 -23.85
CA ARG A 116 8.46 -4.57 -24.22
C ARG A 116 7.45 -3.73 -24.99
N SER A 117 6.75 -4.35 -25.94
CA SER A 117 5.65 -3.72 -26.68
C SER A 117 5.96 -2.34 -27.29
N GLY A 118 7.22 -2.10 -27.68
CA GLY A 118 7.66 -0.83 -28.27
C GLY A 118 8.20 0.20 -27.28
N TRP A 119 8.14 -0.07 -25.97
CA TRP A 119 8.47 0.88 -24.92
C TRP A 119 9.54 0.34 -23.97
N TRP A 120 10.34 1.25 -23.43
CA TRP A 120 11.11 0.96 -22.22
C TRP A 120 10.17 1.02 -21.02
N THR A 121 10.11 -0.06 -20.26
CA THR A 121 9.10 -0.27 -19.22
C THR A 121 9.78 -0.58 -17.89
N TYR A 122 9.31 0.10 -16.85
CA TYR A 122 9.54 -0.28 -15.46
C TYR A 122 8.37 -1.15 -15.02
N SER A 123 8.66 -2.44 -14.82
CA SER A 123 7.68 -3.41 -14.32
C SER A 123 7.97 -3.70 -12.86
N MET A 124 6.94 -3.63 -12.02
CA MET A 124 7.05 -3.86 -10.59
C MET A 124 5.93 -4.75 -10.06
N THR A 125 6.27 -5.59 -9.09
CA THR A 125 5.31 -6.37 -8.29
C THR A 125 5.33 -5.79 -6.87
N PRO A 126 4.41 -4.86 -6.54
CA PRO A 126 4.36 -4.26 -5.20
C PRO A 126 3.95 -5.27 -4.12
N LYS A 127 4.46 -5.06 -2.91
CA LYS A 127 3.99 -5.74 -1.69
C LYS A 127 2.58 -5.26 -1.31
N LEU A 128 1.93 -5.96 -0.39
CA LEU A 128 0.53 -5.70 -0.04
C LEU A 128 0.33 -4.32 0.59
N SER A 129 1.21 -3.90 1.50
CA SER A 129 1.17 -2.54 2.05
C SER A 129 1.40 -1.49 0.96
N THR A 130 2.33 -1.71 0.03
CA THR A 130 2.59 -0.81 -1.10
C THR A 130 1.38 -0.70 -2.04
N ARG A 131 0.57 -1.76 -2.18
CA ARG A 131 -0.66 -1.78 -2.99
C ARG A 131 -1.79 -0.97 -2.38
N LEU A 132 -1.84 -0.85 -1.06
CA LEU A 132 -3.02 -0.37 -0.34
C LEU A 132 -2.79 0.92 0.47
N LEU A 133 -1.55 1.19 0.88
CA LEU A 133 -1.20 2.30 1.77
C LEU A 133 -0.30 3.29 1.03
N ARG A 134 -0.78 4.52 0.89
CA ARG A 134 -0.14 5.58 0.12
C ARG A 134 1.27 5.92 0.63
N PRO A 135 1.56 5.94 1.95
CA PRO A 135 2.92 6.14 2.44
C PRO A 135 3.92 5.09 1.95
N TYR A 136 3.54 3.81 1.89
CA TYR A 136 4.40 2.77 1.33
C TYR A 136 4.58 2.92 -0.19
N ALA A 137 3.50 3.26 -0.90
CA ALA A 137 3.58 3.54 -2.34
C ALA A 137 4.49 4.74 -2.64
N GLN A 138 4.42 5.82 -1.85
CA GLN A 138 5.28 6.99 -2.00
C GLN A 138 6.75 6.64 -1.76
N ALA A 139 7.05 5.93 -0.67
CA ALA A 139 8.41 5.51 -0.38
C ALA A 139 8.97 4.56 -1.46
N GLY A 140 8.12 3.69 -2.01
CA GLY A 140 8.48 2.86 -3.17
C GLY A 140 8.84 3.68 -4.41
N TRP A 141 8.08 4.74 -4.71
CA TRP A 141 8.39 5.66 -5.81
C TRP A 141 9.73 6.37 -5.60
N ASP A 142 10.00 6.83 -4.38
CA ASP A 142 11.24 7.54 -4.04
C ASP A 142 12.47 6.62 -4.18
N GLU A 143 12.38 5.35 -3.78
CA GLU A 143 13.43 4.35 -3.99
C GLU A 143 13.65 4.04 -5.48
N LEU A 144 12.59 3.96 -6.28
CA LEU A 144 12.71 3.79 -7.72
C LEU A 144 13.40 5.00 -8.38
N ALA A 145 13.09 6.22 -7.93
CA ALA A 145 13.77 7.44 -8.38
C ALA A 145 15.25 7.49 -7.96
N ALA A 146 15.62 6.88 -6.84
CA ALA A 146 17.01 6.75 -6.43
C ALA A 146 17.79 5.84 -7.40
N ILE A 147 17.18 4.75 -7.89
CA ILE A 147 17.80 3.74 -8.76
C ILE A 147 17.80 4.19 -10.23
N TYR A 148 16.68 4.72 -10.72
CA TYR A 148 16.47 4.98 -12.15
C TYR A 148 16.45 6.47 -12.46
N SER A 149 17.41 6.93 -13.27
CA SER A 149 17.49 8.34 -13.67
C SER A 149 16.29 8.80 -14.51
N GLY A 150 15.64 7.91 -15.25
CA GLY A 150 14.42 8.22 -16.00
C GLY A 150 13.25 8.58 -15.07
N ILE A 151 13.07 7.82 -13.99
CA ILE A 151 12.08 8.13 -12.94
C ILE A 151 12.49 9.38 -12.17
N ARG A 152 13.77 9.51 -11.78
CA ARG A 152 14.27 10.69 -11.05
C ARG A 152 14.02 12.01 -11.76
N ASN A 153 14.17 12.00 -13.08
CA ASN A 153 14.04 13.17 -13.93
C ASN A 153 12.70 13.18 -14.68
N ASP A 154 11.72 12.40 -14.19
CA ASP A 154 10.40 12.34 -14.78
C ASP A 154 9.77 13.75 -14.81
N ASN A 155 9.08 14.05 -15.91
CA ASN A 155 8.38 15.32 -16.09
C ASN A 155 6.94 15.27 -15.53
N GLY A 156 6.57 14.18 -14.88
CA GLY A 156 5.25 13.88 -14.34
C GLY A 156 4.52 12.76 -15.08
N SER A 157 5.00 12.34 -16.26
CA SER A 157 4.36 11.29 -17.04
C SER A 157 4.44 9.95 -16.31
N LEU A 158 5.64 9.51 -15.93
CA LEU A 158 5.82 8.24 -15.22
C LEU A 158 5.14 8.27 -13.85
N SER A 159 5.19 9.41 -13.15
CA SER A 159 4.52 9.60 -11.86
C SER A 159 3.00 9.41 -11.99
N ASN A 160 2.37 10.01 -13.00
CA ASN A 160 0.93 9.81 -13.23
C ASN A 160 0.59 8.34 -13.51
N GLN A 161 1.41 7.64 -14.30
CA GLN A 161 1.21 6.22 -14.59
C GLN A 161 1.32 5.39 -13.30
N TYR A 162 2.32 5.68 -12.46
CA TYR A 162 2.54 5.00 -11.17
C TYR A 162 1.36 5.16 -10.22
N TRP A 163 0.93 6.40 -10.01
CA TRP A 163 -0.19 6.69 -9.11
C TRP A 163 -1.51 6.15 -9.64
N CYS A 164 -1.69 6.12 -10.96
CA CYS A 164 -2.86 5.48 -11.56
C CYS A 164 -2.94 3.99 -11.21
N HIS A 165 -1.81 3.27 -11.24
CA HIS A 165 -1.78 1.86 -10.85
C HIS A 165 -2.14 1.67 -9.37
N PHE A 166 -1.59 2.51 -8.49
CA PHE A 166 -1.95 2.50 -7.07
C PHE A 166 -3.46 2.77 -6.85
N ASP A 167 -4.04 3.75 -7.55
CA ASP A 167 -5.44 4.15 -7.35
C ASP A 167 -6.46 3.18 -8.00
N LEU A 168 -6.11 2.48 -9.09
CA LEU A 168 -7.06 1.65 -9.86
C LEU A 168 -6.87 0.14 -9.70
N PHE A 169 -5.65 -0.35 -9.47
CA PHE A 169 -5.31 -1.76 -9.67
C PHE A 169 -4.61 -2.38 -8.47
N VAL A 170 -5.38 -2.70 -7.43
CA VAL A 170 -4.84 -3.26 -6.18
C VAL A 170 -4.16 -4.62 -6.36
N GLU A 171 -4.65 -5.49 -7.25
CA GLU A 171 -4.10 -6.84 -7.47
C GLU A 171 -3.05 -6.92 -8.57
N ALA A 172 -2.99 -5.94 -9.48
CA ALA A 172 -2.17 -6.04 -10.68
C ALA A 172 -0.69 -5.70 -10.42
N ASP A 173 0.21 -6.30 -11.19
CA ASP A 173 1.56 -5.76 -11.31
C ASP A 173 1.52 -4.41 -12.04
N TRP A 174 2.50 -3.56 -11.73
CA TRP A 174 2.54 -2.18 -12.18
C TRP A 174 3.56 -2.02 -13.29
N ASP A 175 3.08 -1.56 -14.45
CA ASP A 175 3.91 -1.28 -15.61
C ASP A 175 3.78 0.20 -15.97
N ILE A 176 4.89 0.94 -15.88
CA ILE A 176 4.99 2.33 -16.32
C ILE A 176 6.04 2.44 -17.43
N GLU A 177 5.76 3.24 -18.44
CA GLU A 177 6.47 3.25 -19.72
C GLU A 177 7.10 4.61 -19.99
N GLU A 178 8.40 4.61 -20.28
CA GLU A 178 9.15 5.80 -20.63
C GLU A 178 8.73 6.33 -22.01
N GLY A 179 8.58 7.65 -22.13
CA GLY A 179 8.23 8.28 -23.40
C GLY A 179 6.73 8.37 -23.68
N ARG A 180 5.87 7.86 -22.78
CA ARG A 180 4.43 8.14 -22.84
C ARG A 180 4.16 9.64 -22.66
N PRO A 181 3.18 10.22 -23.36
CA PRO A 181 2.88 11.64 -23.28
C PRO A 181 2.45 12.04 -21.86
N LEU A 182 2.93 13.18 -21.39
CA LEU A 182 2.40 13.83 -20.19
C LEU A 182 0.99 14.38 -20.50
N VAL A 183 -0.02 13.74 -19.93
CA VAL A 183 -1.43 14.16 -19.98
C VAL A 183 -1.94 14.42 -18.56
N SER A 184 -3.20 14.89 -18.43
CA SER A 184 -3.79 15.07 -17.11
C SER A 184 -3.91 13.73 -16.37
N TYR A 185 -3.99 13.77 -15.04
CA TYR A 185 -4.17 12.54 -14.27
C TYR A 185 -5.50 11.84 -14.61
N ALA A 186 -6.57 12.59 -14.83
CA ALA A 186 -7.85 12.05 -15.29
C ALA A 186 -7.72 11.33 -16.64
N ASP A 187 -6.99 11.90 -17.60
CA ASP A 187 -6.73 11.25 -18.89
C ASP A 187 -5.87 9.99 -18.73
N THR A 188 -4.96 9.99 -17.76
CA THR A 188 -4.15 8.81 -17.41
C THR A 188 -5.03 7.67 -16.89
N LEU A 189 -5.98 7.96 -16.01
CA LEU A 189 -6.97 7.00 -15.51
C LEU A 189 -7.84 6.45 -16.66
N LEU A 190 -8.32 7.32 -17.55
CA LEU A 190 -9.13 6.93 -18.71
C LEU A 190 -8.36 6.03 -19.69
N ALA A 191 -7.04 6.20 -19.77
CA ALA A 191 -6.16 5.37 -20.58
C ALA A 191 -5.67 4.10 -19.87
N LEU A 192 -6.25 3.73 -18.72
CA LEU A 192 -5.83 2.59 -17.90
C LEU A 192 -4.34 2.64 -17.58
N CYS A 193 -3.90 3.81 -17.13
CA CYS A 193 -2.56 4.12 -16.63
C CYS A 193 -1.45 4.31 -17.65
N ASN A 194 -1.58 3.92 -18.93
CA ASN A 194 -0.53 4.09 -19.94
C ASN A 194 -1.04 4.86 -21.18
N PRO A 195 -1.11 6.21 -21.12
CA PRO A 195 -1.66 7.03 -22.20
C PRO A 195 -0.83 6.94 -23.48
N GLY A 196 -1.50 7.06 -24.64
CA GLY A 196 -0.85 6.96 -25.95
C GLY A 196 -0.58 5.52 -26.44
N GLY A 197 -1.15 4.50 -25.78
CA GLY A 197 -1.13 3.11 -26.21
C GLY A 197 -2.11 2.75 -27.34
N GLY A 198 -2.96 3.69 -27.77
CA GLY A 198 -3.88 3.52 -28.90
C GLY A 198 -3.20 3.80 -30.23
N GLY A 199 -2.46 2.82 -30.75
CA GLY A 199 -1.90 2.82 -32.09
C GLY A 199 -2.02 1.43 -32.70
N ASP A 200 -3.23 1.08 -33.11
CA ASP A 200 -3.45 0.16 -34.23
C ASP A 200 -3.48 0.97 -35.53
#